data_AF-C7AU42-F1
#
_entry.id   AF-C7AU42-F1
#
_cell.length_a   1.000
_cell.length_b   1.000
_cell.length_c   1.000
_cell.angle_alpha   90.00
_cell.angle_beta   90.00
_cell.angle_gamma   90.00
#
_symmetry.space_group_name_H-M   'P 1'
#
loop_
_entity.id
_entity.type
_entity.pdbx_description
1 polymer ?
#
loop_
_entity_poly.entity_id
_entity_poly.type
_entity_poly.pdbx_seq_one_letter_code
_entity_poly.pdbx_strand_id
1 'polypeptide(L)'
;VQRRAVQGVVAPQNLKEMEGLIRQRAAEVLDSLPLDKAFNWVPAVSKELTGRMLATLLDFPYEQRHKLVDWSDRLSGASSATGGEFTDEDIMFDDAADMAWSFSRLWRDKEARRKAGEPPGFDLISMLQSNKDTRDLINRPMEFIGNLALLIVGGNDTTRNSMSGGVLALNQFPEEFIKLKKNPELIPNMVSEIIRWQTPLAHMRRVATQDVELRGQTIKKGDRVLMWYASGNRDERKFENPDQLIIDRKDARNHISFGYGIHRC
;
A
#
# COMPACT_ATOMS: atom_id res chain seq x y z
N VAL A 1 16.79 -7.68 9.56
CA VAL A 1 17.39 -6.35 9.81
C VAL A 1 16.58 -5.25 9.13
N GLN A 2 16.42 -5.29 7.80
CA GLN A 2 15.73 -4.23 7.04
C GLN A 2 14.29 -3.92 7.50
N ARG A 3 13.39 -4.91 7.63
CA ARG A 3 12.01 -4.67 8.14
C ARG A 3 11.99 -3.97 9.50
N ARG A 4 12.85 -4.41 10.42
CA ARG A 4 12.92 -3.81 11.78
C ARG A 4 13.35 -2.34 11.73
N ALA A 5 14.14 -1.96 10.73
CA ALA A 5 14.64 -0.61 10.56
C ALA A 5 13.54 0.40 10.17
N VAL A 6 12.48 -0.07 9.48
CA VAL A 6 11.40 0.78 8.96
C VAL A 6 10.05 0.58 9.66
N GLN A 7 9.83 -0.54 10.36
CA GLN A 7 8.53 -0.88 10.96
C GLN A 7 7.99 0.15 11.96
N GLY A 8 8.86 0.98 12.54
CA GLY A 8 8.45 1.99 13.50
C GLY A 8 7.51 3.04 12.89
N VAL A 9 7.61 3.31 11.57
CA VAL A 9 6.79 4.33 10.91
C VAL A 9 5.30 4.01 10.97
N VAL A 10 4.97 2.72 11.06
CA VAL A 10 3.61 2.19 11.22
C VAL A 10 3.34 1.66 12.63
N ALA A 11 4.15 2.03 13.62
CA ALA A 11 3.87 1.69 15.01
C ALA A 11 2.54 2.35 15.48
N PRO A 12 1.79 1.73 16.42
CA PRO A 12 0.48 2.24 16.83
C PRO A 12 0.47 3.72 17.23
N GLN A 13 1.52 4.19 17.92
CA GLN A 13 1.64 5.60 18.29
C GLN A 13 1.80 6.50 17.05
N ASN A 14 2.69 6.17 16.11
CA ASN A 14 2.88 6.97 14.88
C ASN A 14 1.60 7.02 14.03
N LEU A 15 0.87 5.92 13.92
CA LEU A 15 -0.40 5.89 13.20
C LEU A 15 -1.46 6.80 13.85
N LYS A 16 -1.47 6.88 15.19
CA LYS A 16 -2.34 7.78 15.94
C LYS A 16 -2.01 9.26 15.67
N GLU A 17 -0.72 9.61 15.56
CA GLU A 17 -0.30 10.97 15.18
C GLU A 17 -0.77 11.35 13.77
N MET A 18 -0.84 10.39 12.85
CA MET A 18 -1.32 10.61 11.48
C MET A 18 -2.85 10.69 11.37
N GLU A 19 -3.60 10.18 12.36
CA GLU A 19 -5.07 10.02 12.27
C GLU A 19 -5.79 11.33 11.99
N GLY A 20 -5.43 12.41 12.71
CA GLY A 20 -6.04 13.73 12.54
C GLY A 20 -5.86 14.27 11.13
N LEU A 21 -4.64 14.15 10.59
CA LEU A 21 -4.29 14.62 9.25
C LEU A 21 -4.98 13.79 8.16
N ILE A 22 -5.07 12.47 8.34
CA ILE A 22 -5.79 11.57 7.42
C ILE A 22 -7.27 11.94 7.39
N ARG A 23 -7.90 12.11 8.56
CA ARG A 23 -9.31 12.48 8.68
C ARG A 23 -9.62 13.82 8.03
N GLN A 24 -8.78 14.82 8.29
CA GLN A 24 -8.91 16.14 7.68
C GLN A 24 -8.88 16.05 6.15
N ARG A 25 -7.87 15.38 5.58
CA ARG A 25 -7.73 15.29 4.12
C ARG A 25 -8.83 14.45 3.48
N ALA A 26 -9.30 13.41 4.15
CA ALA A 26 -10.46 12.64 3.70
C ALA A 26 -11.70 13.54 3.59
N ALA A 27 -11.98 14.34 4.62
CA ALA A 27 -13.08 15.31 4.59
C ALA A 27 -12.90 16.34 3.46
N GLU A 28 -11.74 16.99 3.36
CA GLU A 28 -11.46 17.99 2.30
C GLU A 28 -11.68 17.42 0.89
N VAL A 29 -11.19 16.21 0.63
CA VAL A 29 -11.35 15.56 -0.67
C VAL A 29 -12.83 15.27 -0.93
N LEU A 30 -13.55 14.68 0.05
CA LEU A 30 -14.96 14.35 -0.10
C LEU A 30 -15.86 15.60 -0.25
N ASP A 31 -15.57 16.67 0.48
CA ASP A 31 -16.30 17.95 0.43
C ASP A 31 -16.11 18.69 -0.92
N SER A 32 -15.00 18.40 -1.62
CA SER A 32 -14.71 18.99 -2.93
C SER A 32 -15.43 18.32 -4.12
N LEU A 33 -16.08 17.18 -3.88
CA LEU A 33 -16.67 16.38 -4.96
C LEU A 33 -17.98 17.00 -5.46
N PRO A 34 -18.24 16.96 -6.79
CA PRO A 34 -19.51 17.42 -7.33
C PRO A 34 -20.63 16.47 -6.90
N LEU A 35 -21.75 17.04 -6.45
CA LEU A 35 -22.97 16.29 -6.06
C LEU A 35 -24.02 16.24 -7.16
N ASP A 36 -23.88 17.07 -8.19
CA ASP A 36 -24.85 17.30 -9.27
C ASP A 36 -24.52 16.56 -10.58
N LYS A 37 -23.34 15.95 -10.66
CA LYS A 37 -22.89 15.20 -11.85
C LYS A 37 -21.99 14.03 -11.50
N ALA A 38 -21.97 13.03 -12.37
CA ALA A 38 -21.03 11.93 -12.28
C ALA A 38 -19.58 12.41 -12.45
N PHE A 39 -18.66 11.76 -11.75
CA PHE A 39 -17.22 11.98 -11.85
C PHE A 39 -16.48 10.65 -11.70
N ASN A 40 -15.20 10.63 -12.07
CA ASN A 40 -14.37 9.45 -11.89
C ASN A 40 -13.78 9.41 -10.48
N TRP A 41 -14.23 8.45 -9.67
CA TRP A 41 -13.78 8.26 -8.27
C TRP A 41 -12.28 7.99 -8.15
N VAL A 42 -11.69 7.26 -9.11
CA VAL A 42 -10.29 6.81 -9.04
C VAL A 42 -9.30 7.99 -8.92
N PRO A 43 -9.27 8.97 -9.86
CA PRO A 43 -8.39 10.12 -9.73
C PRO A 43 -8.84 11.09 -8.63
N ALA A 44 -10.15 11.29 -8.45
CA ALA A 44 -10.68 12.32 -7.56
C ALA A 44 -10.51 11.97 -6.07
N VAL A 45 -10.59 10.69 -5.71
CA VAL A 45 -10.54 10.24 -4.31
C VAL A 45 -9.38 9.28 -4.07
N SER A 46 -9.38 8.13 -4.76
CA SER A 46 -8.46 7.04 -4.44
C SER A 46 -7.00 7.41 -4.70
N LYS A 47 -6.67 7.96 -5.88
CA LYS A 47 -5.30 8.41 -6.18
C LYS A 47 -4.92 9.65 -5.37
N GLU A 48 -5.84 10.59 -5.18
CA GLU A 48 -5.57 11.84 -4.44
C GLU A 48 -5.22 11.57 -2.97
N LEU A 49 -6.05 10.81 -2.25
CA LEU A 49 -5.78 10.47 -0.85
C LEU A 49 -4.51 9.61 -0.69
N THR A 50 -4.30 8.65 -1.59
CA THR A 50 -3.06 7.85 -1.60
C THR A 50 -1.84 8.72 -1.82
N GLY A 51 -1.84 9.62 -2.82
CA GLY A 51 -0.71 10.50 -3.07
C GLY A 51 -0.37 11.40 -1.87
N ARG A 52 -1.40 11.95 -1.20
CA ARG A 52 -1.21 12.72 0.04
C ARG A 52 -0.59 11.86 1.15
N MET A 53 -1.01 10.61 1.28
CA MET A 53 -0.48 9.66 2.28
C MET A 53 0.98 9.32 1.99
N LEU A 54 1.35 9.04 0.74
CA LEU A 54 2.73 8.74 0.35
C LEU A 54 3.66 9.93 0.65
N ALA A 55 3.23 11.14 0.32
CA ALA A 55 4.00 12.34 0.64
C ALA A 55 4.21 12.50 2.15
N THR A 56 3.20 12.17 2.95
CA THR A 56 3.26 12.24 4.42
C THR A 56 4.21 11.21 5.02
N LEU A 57 4.23 9.99 4.46
CA LEU A 57 5.11 8.92 4.94
C LEU A 57 6.59 9.23 4.74
N LEU A 58 6.94 10.08 3.79
CA LEU A 58 8.32 10.45 3.49
C LEU A 58 8.67 11.90 3.87
N ASP A 59 7.70 12.70 4.28
CA ASP A 59 7.80 14.18 4.28
C ASP A 59 8.27 14.72 2.91
N PHE A 60 7.73 14.13 1.85
CA PHE A 60 8.02 14.51 0.46
C PHE A 60 7.31 15.83 0.13
N PRO A 61 7.89 16.70 -0.72
CA PRO A 61 7.24 17.95 -1.11
C PRO A 61 5.82 17.72 -1.63
N TYR A 62 4.84 18.30 -0.94
CA TYR A 62 3.43 17.94 -1.08
C TYR A 62 2.87 18.24 -2.47
N GLU A 63 3.35 19.30 -3.10
CA GLU A 63 3.01 19.70 -4.46
C GLU A 63 3.54 18.73 -5.53
N GLN A 64 4.60 17.98 -5.20
CA GLN A 64 5.21 16.97 -6.07
C GLN A 64 4.71 15.54 -5.79
N ARG A 65 3.73 15.36 -4.91
CA ARG A 65 3.23 14.03 -4.49
C ARG A 65 2.81 13.09 -5.62
N HIS A 66 2.39 13.64 -6.77
CA HIS A 66 2.01 12.88 -7.96
C HIS A 66 3.19 12.06 -8.50
N LYS A 67 4.43 12.56 -8.40
CA LYS A 67 5.63 11.82 -8.81
C LYS A 67 5.77 10.49 -8.07
N LEU A 68 5.43 10.46 -6.78
CA LEU A 68 5.48 9.22 -5.98
C LEU A 68 4.51 8.17 -6.49
N VAL A 69 3.31 8.60 -6.91
CA VAL A 69 2.29 7.73 -7.48
C VAL A 69 2.73 7.22 -8.85
N ASP A 70 3.24 8.11 -9.71
CA ASP A 70 3.67 7.76 -11.07
C ASP A 70 4.85 6.79 -11.05
N TRP A 71 5.89 7.07 -10.26
CA TRP A 71 7.01 6.15 -10.07
C TRP A 71 6.56 4.79 -9.53
N SER A 72 5.63 4.77 -8.58
CA SER A 72 5.10 3.53 -8.02
C SER A 72 4.28 2.73 -9.05
N ASP A 73 3.49 3.43 -9.88
CA ASP A 73 2.71 2.83 -10.96
C ASP A 73 3.62 2.17 -11.99
N ARG A 74 4.68 2.87 -12.44
CA ARG A 74 5.63 2.32 -13.42
C ARG A 74 6.43 1.14 -12.88
N LEU A 75 6.88 1.20 -11.63
CA LEU A 75 7.59 0.09 -10.98
C LEU A 75 6.72 -1.16 -10.82
N SER A 76 5.45 -0.98 -10.44
CA SER A 76 4.53 -2.11 -10.16
C SER A 76 3.88 -2.68 -11.43
N GLY A 77 3.75 -1.88 -12.49
CA GLY A 77 3.05 -2.25 -13.73
C GLY A 77 3.96 -2.59 -14.92
N ALA A 78 5.24 -2.88 -14.71
CA ALA A 78 6.14 -3.28 -15.80
C ALA A 78 5.63 -4.55 -16.52
N SER A 79 5.54 -4.50 -17.85
CA SER A 79 4.99 -5.59 -18.67
C SER A 79 5.76 -6.90 -18.50
N SER A 80 7.09 -6.84 -18.38
CA SER A 80 7.97 -7.99 -18.18
C SER A 80 7.80 -8.66 -16.80
N ALA A 81 7.26 -7.95 -15.81
CA ALA A 81 7.08 -8.44 -14.45
C ALA A 81 5.66 -8.95 -14.21
N THR A 82 4.65 -8.18 -14.61
CA THR A 82 3.23 -8.41 -14.27
C THR A 82 2.30 -8.48 -15.48
N GLY A 83 2.82 -8.28 -16.69
CA GLY A 83 1.98 -8.12 -17.89
C GLY A 83 1.23 -6.78 -17.94
N GLY A 84 1.67 -5.79 -17.14
CA GLY A 84 1.09 -4.45 -17.12
C GLY A 84 1.42 -3.61 -18.37
N GLU A 85 0.92 -2.36 -18.36
CA GLU A 85 0.93 -1.47 -19.53
C GLU A 85 2.27 -0.77 -19.79
N PHE A 86 3.20 -0.78 -18.84
CA PHE A 86 4.48 -0.08 -18.98
C PHE A 86 5.52 -0.96 -19.66
N THR A 87 5.86 -0.63 -20.91
CA THR A 87 6.80 -1.39 -21.76
C THR A 87 8.11 -0.67 -22.04
N ASP A 88 8.16 0.64 -21.83
CA ASP A 88 9.32 1.47 -22.17
C ASP A 88 10.37 1.43 -21.04
N GLU A 89 11.48 0.75 -21.29
CA GLU A 89 12.57 0.61 -20.32
C GLU A 89 13.35 1.91 -20.10
N ASP A 90 13.48 2.77 -21.13
CA ASP A 90 14.23 4.03 -21.02
C ASP A 90 13.54 4.96 -20.01
N ILE A 91 12.20 5.03 -20.05
CA ILE A 91 11.41 5.77 -19.05
C ILE A 91 11.61 5.19 -17.63
N MET A 92 11.75 3.87 -17.49
CA MET A 92 12.02 3.27 -16.17
C MET A 92 13.41 3.66 -15.65
N PHE A 93 14.41 3.77 -16.52
CA PHE A 93 15.74 4.27 -16.14
C PHE A 93 15.70 5.75 -15.76
N ASP A 94 14.99 6.59 -16.50
CA ASP A 94 14.80 8.00 -16.19
C ASP A 94 14.12 8.20 -14.83
N ASP A 95 13.05 7.42 -14.57
CA ASP A 95 12.37 7.41 -13.28
C ASP A 95 13.28 6.97 -12.14
N ALA A 96 14.10 5.94 -12.34
CA ALA A 96 15.04 5.47 -11.33
C ALA A 96 16.10 6.53 -11.01
N ALA A 97 16.60 7.24 -12.01
CA ALA A 97 17.55 8.34 -11.84
C ALA A 97 16.92 9.53 -11.10
N ASP A 98 15.73 9.97 -11.51
CA ASP A 98 15.00 11.07 -10.88
C ASP A 98 14.57 10.73 -9.44
N MET A 99 14.15 9.49 -9.19
CA MET A 99 13.84 8.99 -7.86
C MET A 99 15.07 9.04 -6.95
N ALA A 100 16.21 8.53 -7.42
CA ALA A 100 17.45 8.53 -6.64
C ALA A 100 17.92 9.95 -6.32
N TRP A 101 17.84 10.86 -7.29
CA TRP A 101 18.16 12.27 -7.11
C TRP A 101 17.21 12.95 -6.13
N SER A 102 15.90 12.78 -6.32
CA SER A 102 14.85 13.40 -5.51
C SER A 102 14.91 12.93 -4.05
N PHE A 103 15.09 11.63 -3.81
CA PHE A 103 15.23 11.09 -2.45
C PHE A 103 16.53 11.50 -1.78
N SER A 104 17.64 11.56 -2.51
CA SER A 104 18.92 12.04 -1.96
C SER A 104 18.82 13.51 -1.54
N ARG A 105 18.18 14.35 -2.36
CA ARG A 105 17.91 15.76 -2.04
C ARG A 105 17.02 15.89 -0.82
N LEU A 106 15.92 15.14 -0.77
CA LEU A 106 14.99 15.14 0.36
C LEU A 106 15.67 14.71 1.67
N TRP A 107 16.51 13.68 1.62
CA TRP A 107 17.28 13.23 2.78
C TRP A 107 18.19 14.35 3.31
N ARG A 108 18.95 15.02 2.44
CA ARG A 108 19.86 16.10 2.84
C ARG A 108 19.12 17.35 3.31
N ASP A 109 17.98 17.68 2.70
CA ASP A 109 17.10 18.75 3.16
C ASP A 109 16.63 18.52 4.60
N LYS A 110 16.12 17.31 4.90
CA LYS A 110 15.71 16.95 6.26
C LYS A 110 16.86 16.94 7.26
N GLU A 111 18.07 16.52 6.86
CA GLU A 111 19.26 16.64 7.72
C GLU A 111 19.54 18.11 8.08
N ALA A 112 19.43 19.02 7.11
CA ALA A 112 19.66 20.46 7.31
C ALA A 112 18.57 21.09 8.21
N ARG A 113 17.29 20.83 7.93
CA ARG A 113 16.15 21.28 8.73
C ARG A 113 16.24 20.85 10.19
N ARG A 114 16.60 19.58 10.43
CA ARG A 114 16.83 19.06 11.78
C ARG A 114 18.00 19.76 12.49
N LYS A 115 19.12 19.99 11.79
CA LYS A 115 20.26 20.75 12.35
C LYS A 115 19.89 22.20 12.68
N ALA A 116 18.95 22.78 11.94
CA ALA A 116 18.38 24.11 12.20
C ALA A 116 17.36 24.13 13.35
N GLY A 117 17.06 22.99 13.97
CA GLY A 117 16.19 22.91 15.15
C GLY A 117 14.76 22.48 14.87
N GLU A 118 14.42 22.10 13.63
CA GLU A 118 13.10 21.53 13.34
C GLU A 118 12.91 20.19 14.07
N PRO A 119 11.82 20.01 14.84
CA PRO A 119 11.55 18.75 15.52
C PRO A 119 11.31 17.63 14.48
N PRO A 120 11.77 16.40 14.75
CA PRO A 120 11.54 15.28 13.84
C PRO A 120 10.03 14.99 13.71
N GLY A 121 9.57 14.79 12.47
CA GLY A 121 8.22 14.36 12.18
C GLY A 121 8.00 12.86 12.42
N PHE A 122 6.78 12.41 12.18
CA PHE A 122 6.38 10.99 12.23
C PHE A 122 6.72 10.22 10.93
N ASP A 123 7.36 10.88 9.96
CA ASP A 123 7.73 10.30 8.67
C ASP A 123 8.93 9.34 8.75
N LEU A 124 9.06 8.49 7.72
CA LEU A 124 10.09 7.48 7.63
C LEU A 124 11.50 8.09 7.65
N ILE A 125 11.73 9.22 6.97
CA ILE A 125 13.07 9.78 6.87
C ILE A 125 13.52 10.34 8.23
N SER A 126 12.64 11.06 8.94
CA SER A 126 12.90 11.49 10.32
C SER A 126 13.22 10.31 11.24
N MET A 127 12.52 9.18 11.08
CA MET A 127 12.79 7.95 11.83
C MET A 127 14.16 7.35 11.50
N LEU A 128 14.46 7.18 10.21
CA LEU A 128 15.71 6.61 9.73
C LEU A 128 16.91 7.45 10.18
N GLN A 129 16.80 8.78 10.11
CA GLN A 129 17.83 9.70 10.56
C GLN A 129 18.00 9.73 12.08
N SER A 130 17.00 9.29 12.85
CA SER A 130 17.05 9.26 14.32
C SER A 130 17.66 7.99 14.88
N ASN A 131 17.73 6.90 14.10
CA ASN A 131 18.30 5.63 14.53
C ASN A 131 19.78 5.52 14.09
N LYS A 132 20.65 5.17 15.05
CA LYS A 132 22.10 5.00 14.84
C LYS A 132 22.45 4.03 13.70
N ASP A 133 21.63 3.01 13.47
CA ASP A 133 21.88 1.96 12.47
C ASP A 133 21.44 2.36 11.06
N THR A 134 20.70 3.48 10.91
CA THR A 134 20.13 3.95 9.63
C THR A 134 20.41 5.43 9.34
N ARG A 135 21.01 6.18 10.27
CA ARG A 135 21.30 7.61 10.08
C ARG A 135 22.24 7.92 8.92
N ASP A 136 22.95 6.91 8.42
CA ASP A 136 23.86 6.98 7.28
C ASP A 136 23.36 6.18 6.07
N LEU A 137 22.06 5.82 6.04
CA LEU A 137 21.48 4.92 5.03
C LEU A 137 21.76 5.40 3.61
N ILE A 138 21.80 6.71 3.36
CA ILE A 138 22.14 7.30 2.06
C ILE A 138 23.50 6.83 1.51
N ASN A 139 24.44 6.42 2.37
CA ASN A 139 25.75 5.88 1.98
C ASN A 139 25.69 4.39 1.57
N ARG A 140 24.52 3.76 1.66
CA ARG A 140 24.21 2.39 1.20
C ARG A 140 23.13 2.45 0.12
N PRO A 141 23.46 2.87 -1.13
CA PRO A 141 22.47 3.28 -2.11
C PRO A 141 21.40 2.23 -2.42
N MET A 142 21.78 0.95 -2.46
CA MET A 142 20.82 -0.14 -2.71
C MET A 142 19.81 -0.32 -1.58
N GLU A 143 20.23 -0.18 -0.32
CA GLU A 143 19.32 -0.23 0.84
C GLU A 143 18.47 1.04 0.93
N PHE A 144 19.08 2.19 0.65
CA PHE A 144 18.41 3.50 0.65
C PHE A 144 17.26 3.53 -0.36
N ILE A 145 17.54 3.30 -1.63
CA ILE A 145 16.53 3.29 -2.69
C ILE A 145 15.55 2.14 -2.48
N GLY A 146 16.04 0.93 -2.17
CA GLY A 146 15.18 -0.23 -1.95
C GLY A 146 14.13 -0.01 -0.86
N ASN A 147 14.52 0.56 0.29
CA ASN A 147 13.59 0.79 1.40
C ASN A 147 12.57 1.91 1.10
N LEU A 148 13.02 3.03 0.50
CA LEU A 148 12.12 4.14 0.16
C LEU A 148 11.16 3.77 -0.97
N ALA A 149 11.65 3.12 -2.03
CA ALA A 149 10.85 2.64 -3.14
C ALA A 149 9.82 1.60 -2.68
N LEU A 150 10.22 0.63 -1.84
CA LEU A 150 9.30 -0.37 -1.30
C LEU A 150 8.16 0.26 -0.50
N LEU A 151 8.43 1.30 0.28
CA LEU A 151 7.38 1.95 1.08
C LEU A 151 6.36 2.67 0.20
N ILE A 152 6.80 3.37 -0.85
CA ILE A 152 5.86 4.06 -1.74
C ILE A 152 5.06 3.09 -2.60
N VAL A 153 5.70 2.05 -3.15
CA VAL A 153 5.02 1.04 -3.95
C VAL A 153 4.01 0.27 -3.09
N GLY A 154 4.42 -0.15 -1.89
CA GLY A 154 3.57 -0.95 -1.00
C GLY A 154 2.29 -0.25 -0.56
N GLY A 155 2.31 1.08 -0.42
CA GLY A 155 1.16 1.89 -0.02
C GLY A 155 0.33 2.49 -1.16
N ASN A 156 0.79 2.37 -2.40
CA ASN A 156 0.20 3.06 -3.55
C ASN A 156 -1.08 2.38 -4.08
N ASP A 157 -0.93 1.34 -4.90
CA ASP A 157 -2.07 0.73 -5.60
C ASP A 157 -2.96 -0.10 -4.65
N THR A 158 -2.38 -0.69 -3.62
CA THR A 158 -3.08 -1.53 -2.63
C THR A 158 -4.19 -0.77 -1.92
N THR A 159 -3.87 0.41 -1.40
CA THR A 159 -4.80 1.28 -0.67
C THR A 159 -5.82 1.89 -1.62
N ARG A 160 -5.38 2.44 -2.77
CA ARG A 160 -6.30 3.10 -3.71
C ARG A 160 -7.31 2.12 -4.32
N ASN A 161 -6.88 0.89 -4.62
CA ASN A 161 -7.76 -0.15 -5.16
C ASN A 161 -8.72 -0.68 -4.10
N SER A 162 -8.32 -0.69 -2.81
CA SER A 162 -9.24 -0.99 -1.71
C SER A 162 -10.33 0.09 -1.56
N MET A 163 -9.95 1.38 -1.68
CA MET A 163 -10.92 2.50 -1.64
C MET A 163 -11.93 2.41 -2.79
N SER A 164 -11.46 2.24 -4.03
CA SER A 164 -12.34 2.10 -5.20
C SER A 164 -13.16 0.80 -5.14
N GLY A 165 -12.53 -0.29 -4.73
CA GLY A 165 -13.15 -1.61 -4.60
C GLY A 165 -14.30 -1.63 -3.58
N GLY A 166 -14.17 -0.89 -2.48
CA GLY A 166 -15.23 -0.74 -1.50
C GLY A 166 -16.49 -0.08 -2.09
N VAL A 167 -16.33 0.98 -2.88
CA VAL A 167 -17.44 1.64 -3.57
C VAL A 167 -18.10 0.70 -4.58
N LEU A 168 -17.30 -0.01 -5.38
CA LEU A 168 -17.81 -0.99 -6.33
C LEU A 168 -18.60 -2.10 -5.62
N ALA A 169 -18.04 -2.67 -4.55
CA ALA A 169 -18.67 -3.77 -3.83
C ALA A 169 -19.98 -3.32 -3.16
N LEU A 170 -20.01 -2.15 -2.53
CA LEU A 170 -21.25 -1.61 -1.94
C LEU A 170 -22.31 -1.28 -3.01
N ASN A 171 -21.91 -0.97 -4.24
CA ASN A 171 -22.84 -0.80 -5.35
C ASN A 171 -23.41 -2.14 -5.86
N GLN A 172 -22.60 -3.21 -5.83
CA GLN A 172 -23.04 -4.56 -6.20
C GLN A 172 -23.92 -5.22 -5.12
N PHE A 173 -23.71 -4.85 -3.85
CA PHE A 173 -24.43 -5.35 -2.68
C PHE A 173 -25.07 -4.18 -1.89
N PRO A 174 -26.05 -3.47 -2.47
CA PRO A 174 -26.60 -2.23 -1.91
C PRO A 174 -27.28 -2.42 -0.54
N GLU A 175 -27.75 -3.62 -0.22
CA GLU A 175 -28.26 -4.00 1.10
C GLU A 175 -27.20 -3.84 2.20
N GLU A 176 -25.93 -4.11 1.89
CA GLU A 176 -24.82 -3.92 2.83
C GLU A 176 -24.56 -2.43 3.08
N PHE A 177 -24.75 -1.57 2.08
CA PHE A 177 -24.69 -0.13 2.28
C PHE A 177 -25.84 0.38 3.16
N ILE A 178 -27.04 -0.16 3.00
CA ILE A 178 -28.18 0.15 3.90
C ILE A 178 -27.88 -0.34 5.33
N LYS A 179 -27.31 -1.54 5.48
CA LYS A 179 -26.89 -2.11 6.77
C LYS A 179 -25.85 -1.20 7.44
N LEU A 180 -24.84 -0.76 6.71
CA LEU A 180 -23.79 0.16 7.20
C LEU A 180 -24.37 1.47 7.70
N LYS A 181 -25.29 2.10 6.95
CA LYS A 181 -25.94 3.36 7.37
C LYS A 181 -26.73 3.21 8.68
N LYS A 182 -27.31 2.04 8.93
CA LYS A 182 -28.03 1.74 10.17
C LYS A 182 -27.10 1.41 11.34
N ASN A 183 -25.90 0.89 11.06
CA ASN A 183 -24.94 0.51 12.08
C ASN A 183 -23.49 0.86 11.67
N PRO A 184 -23.05 2.12 11.86
CA PRO A 184 -21.70 2.57 11.51
C PRO A 184 -20.57 1.86 12.29
N GLU A 185 -20.86 1.22 13.42
CA GLU A 185 -19.88 0.43 14.18
C GLU A 185 -19.34 -0.78 13.40
N LEU A 186 -19.98 -1.13 12.26
CA LEU A 186 -19.50 -2.16 11.35
C LEU A 186 -18.29 -1.73 10.50
N ILE A 187 -17.95 -0.43 10.43
CA ILE A 187 -16.86 0.09 9.59
C ILE A 187 -15.54 -0.70 9.74
N PRO A 188 -15.04 -1.00 10.96
CA PRO A 188 -13.78 -1.74 11.09
C PRO A 188 -13.83 -3.17 10.49
N ASN A 189 -14.98 -3.85 10.60
CA ASN A 189 -15.13 -5.19 10.01
C ASN A 189 -15.36 -5.11 8.50
N MET A 190 -16.16 -4.14 8.04
CA MET A 190 -16.35 -3.82 6.63
C MET A 190 -15.01 -3.57 5.93
N VAL A 191 -14.09 -2.83 6.54
CA VAL A 191 -12.75 -2.58 5.97
C VAL A 191 -12.02 -3.92 5.73
N SER A 192 -12.05 -4.84 6.69
CA SER A 192 -11.46 -6.17 6.49
C SER A 192 -12.17 -6.96 5.39
N GLU A 193 -13.50 -6.86 5.30
CA GLU A 193 -14.27 -7.54 4.25
C GLU A 193 -14.02 -6.96 2.85
N ILE A 194 -13.90 -5.64 2.73
CA ILE A 194 -13.52 -4.98 1.46
C ILE A 194 -12.14 -5.44 1.02
N ILE A 195 -11.16 -5.49 1.94
CA ILE A 195 -9.80 -5.93 1.63
C ILE A 195 -9.78 -7.43 1.24
N ARG A 196 -10.60 -8.27 1.88
CA ARG A 196 -10.79 -9.68 1.46
C ARG A 196 -11.39 -9.75 0.07
N TRP A 197 -12.52 -9.08 -0.15
CA TRP A 197 -13.29 -9.17 -1.38
C TRP A 197 -12.51 -8.63 -2.58
N GLN A 198 -11.89 -7.46 -2.43
CA GLN A 198 -11.08 -6.81 -3.46
C GLN A 198 -9.78 -7.57 -3.74
N THR A 199 -9.13 -8.10 -2.69
CA THR A 199 -7.77 -8.68 -2.75
C THR A 199 -6.82 -7.86 -3.65
N PRO A 200 -6.38 -6.67 -3.21
CA PRO A 200 -5.71 -5.70 -4.09
C PRO A 200 -4.46 -6.21 -4.81
N LEU A 201 -3.73 -7.15 -4.19
CA LEU A 201 -2.65 -7.90 -4.83
C LEU A 201 -3.07 -9.35 -5.00
N ALA A 202 -3.16 -9.80 -6.25
CA ALA A 202 -3.67 -11.12 -6.56
C ALA A 202 -2.78 -12.26 -6.04
N HIS A 203 -1.46 -12.05 -6.00
CA HIS A 203 -0.51 -13.07 -5.55
C HIS A 203 0.82 -12.50 -5.06
N MET A 204 1.58 -13.34 -4.38
CA MET A 204 3.03 -13.18 -4.21
C MET A 204 3.74 -14.44 -4.68
N ARG A 205 4.93 -14.27 -5.27
CA ARG A 205 5.75 -15.37 -5.79
C ARG A 205 6.78 -15.87 -4.77
N ARG A 206 7.04 -17.17 -4.76
CA ARG A 206 8.16 -17.83 -4.08
C ARG A 206 8.97 -18.67 -5.06
N VAL A 207 10.17 -19.07 -4.65
CA VAL A 207 11.01 -20.05 -5.35
C VAL A 207 11.29 -21.18 -4.39
N ALA A 208 11.06 -22.42 -4.80
CA ALA A 208 11.33 -23.59 -3.98
C ALA A 208 12.85 -23.78 -3.80
N THR A 209 13.32 -23.84 -2.56
CA THR A 209 14.77 -24.00 -2.26
C THR A 209 15.22 -25.46 -2.29
N GLN A 210 14.27 -26.38 -2.29
CA GLN A 210 14.40 -27.84 -2.36
C GLN A 210 13.12 -28.42 -2.98
N ASP A 211 13.14 -29.71 -3.33
CA ASP A 211 11.91 -30.42 -3.71
C ASP A 211 10.92 -30.45 -2.52
N VAL A 212 9.63 -30.24 -2.80
CA VAL A 212 8.56 -30.18 -1.80
C VAL A 212 7.32 -30.91 -2.31
N GLU A 213 6.79 -31.82 -1.51
CA GLU A 213 5.46 -32.42 -1.72
C GLU A 213 4.36 -31.48 -1.21
N LEU A 214 3.43 -31.10 -2.08
CA LEU A 214 2.27 -30.29 -1.71
C LEU A 214 1.01 -30.79 -2.43
N ARG A 215 -0.01 -31.17 -1.65
CA ARG A 215 -1.29 -31.69 -2.17
C ARG A 215 -1.13 -32.82 -3.21
N GLY A 216 -0.16 -33.72 -2.99
CA GLY A 216 0.10 -34.86 -3.86
C GLY A 216 0.84 -34.54 -5.14
N GLN A 217 1.52 -33.40 -5.22
CA GLN A 217 2.40 -33.01 -6.33
C GLN A 217 3.79 -32.64 -5.80
N THR A 218 4.83 -33.03 -6.55
CA THR A 218 6.21 -32.63 -6.27
C THR A 218 6.54 -31.30 -6.97
N ILE A 219 6.73 -30.25 -6.18
CA ILE A 219 7.32 -28.98 -6.65
C ILE A 219 8.84 -29.15 -6.63
N LYS A 220 9.53 -28.86 -7.74
CA LYS A 220 10.98 -29.07 -7.84
C LYS A 220 11.75 -27.86 -7.31
N LYS A 221 12.96 -28.12 -6.80
CA LYS A 221 13.91 -27.06 -6.45
C LYS A 221 14.11 -26.12 -7.65
N GLY A 222 13.95 -24.82 -7.42
CA GLY A 222 14.07 -23.78 -8.44
C GLY A 222 12.75 -23.37 -9.08
N ASP A 223 11.68 -24.15 -8.91
CA ASP A 223 10.37 -23.80 -9.45
C ASP A 223 9.82 -22.54 -8.78
N ARG A 224 9.16 -21.71 -9.60
CA ARG A 224 8.42 -20.55 -9.13
C ARG A 224 7.02 -20.98 -8.72
N VAL A 225 6.61 -20.60 -7.52
CA VAL A 225 5.28 -20.89 -6.97
C VAL A 225 4.55 -19.57 -6.74
N LEU A 226 3.37 -19.42 -7.32
CA LEU A 226 2.50 -18.27 -7.09
C LEU A 226 1.47 -18.61 -6.02
N MET A 227 1.45 -17.82 -4.94
CA MET A 227 0.42 -17.92 -3.91
C MET A 227 -0.73 -17.00 -4.27
N TRP A 228 -1.76 -17.53 -4.93
CA TRP A 228 -2.93 -16.77 -5.40
C TRP A 228 -3.86 -16.38 -4.25
N TYR A 229 -3.57 -15.27 -3.58
CA TYR A 229 -4.44 -14.68 -2.56
C TYR A 229 -5.84 -14.41 -3.09
N ALA A 230 -5.97 -13.96 -4.35
CA ALA A 230 -7.26 -13.73 -4.99
C ALA A 230 -8.11 -14.99 -5.04
N SER A 231 -7.50 -16.18 -5.23
CA SER A 231 -8.19 -17.45 -5.17
C SER A 231 -8.49 -17.86 -3.72
N GLY A 232 -7.50 -17.78 -2.82
CA GLY A 232 -7.69 -18.22 -1.43
C GLY A 232 -8.72 -17.39 -0.64
N ASN A 233 -8.84 -16.10 -0.92
CA ASN A 233 -9.89 -15.25 -0.33
C ASN A 233 -11.29 -15.57 -0.86
N ARG A 234 -11.40 -16.37 -1.92
CA ARG A 234 -12.66 -16.89 -2.47
C ARG A 234 -12.85 -18.39 -2.24
N ASP A 235 -11.99 -19.04 -1.47
CA ASP A 235 -12.09 -20.47 -1.18
C ASP A 235 -13.25 -20.75 -0.20
N GLU A 236 -14.27 -21.46 -0.69
CA GLU A 236 -15.45 -21.86 0.07
C GLU A 236 -15.13 -22.78 1.26
N ARG A 237 -13.96 -23.44 1.23
CA ARG A 237 -13.46 -24.24 2.37
C ARG A 237 -13.09 -23.36 3.56
N LYS A 238 -12.86 -22.06 3.33
CA LYS A 238 -12.51 -21.08 4.35
C LYS A 238 -13.64 -20.07 4.61
N PHE A 239 -14.24 -19.53 3.54
CA PHE A 239 -15.25 -18.48 3.63
C PHE A 239 -16.57 -18.97 3.03
N GLU A 240 -17.62 -19.07 3.85
CA GLU A 240 -18.96 -19.36 3.34
C GLU A 240 -19.46 -18.20 2.46
N ASN A 241 -20.12 -18.51 1.34
CA ASN A 241 -20.54 -17.51 0.35
C ASN A 241 -19.39 -16.55 -0.04
N PRO A 242 -18.28 -17.09 -0.58
CA PRO A 242 -17.02 -16.34 -0.69
C PRO A 242 -17.08 -15.12 -1.62
N ASP A 243 -17.93 -15.15 -2.64
CA ASP A 243 -18.07 -14.05 -3.60
C ASP A 243 -19.02 -12.94 -3.14
N GLN A 244 -19.79 -13.17 -2.08
CA GLN A 244 -20.66 -12.16 -1.47
C GLN A 244 -19.82 -11.17 -0.65
N LEU A 245 -20.19 -9.89 -0.72
CA LEU A 245 -19.76 -8.90 0.27
C LEU A 245 -20.67 -9.02 1.49
N ILE A 246 -20.09 -9.36 2.64
CA ILE A 246 -20.85 -9.44 3.91
C ILE A 246 -20.09 -8.61 4.95
N ILE A 247 -20.52 -7.37 5.19
CA ILE A 247 -19.72 -6.39 5.95
C ILE A 247 -19.58 -6.74 7.44
N ASP A 248 -20.46 -7.62 7.93
CA ASP A 248 -20.47 -8.21 9.27
C ASP A 248 -19.99 -9.68 9.28
N ARG A 249 -19.31 -10.13 8.22
CA ARG A 249 -18.67 -11.45 8.16
C ARG A 249 -17.74 -11.63 9.35
N LYS A 250 -18.06 -12.60 10.21
CA LYS A 250 -17.36 -12.86 11.48
C LYS A 250 -15.88 -13.15 11.30
N ASP A 251 -15.52 -13.80 10.21
CA ASP A 251 -14.16 -14.25 9.93
C ASP A 251 -13.42 -13.43 8.88
N ALA A 252 -13.94 -12.25 8.49
CA ALA A 252 -13.33 -11.36 7.50
C ALA A 252 -11.86 -11.06 7.79
N ARG A 253 -11.51 -10.83 9.07
CA ARG A 253 -10.14 -10.55 9.54
C ARG A 253 -9.12 -11.67 9.28
N ASN A 254 -9.58 -12.87 8.91
CA ASN A 254 -8.71 -14.01 8.56
C ASN A 254 -8.33 -14.04 7.08
N HIS A 255 -8.70 -13.02 6.30
CA HIS A 255 -8.32 -12.91 4.90
C HIS A 255 -6.80 -12.92 4.71
N ILE A 256 -6.36 -13.34 3.53
CA ILE A 256 -4.93 -13.46 3.19
C ILE A 256 -4.44 -12.35 2.25
N SER A 257 -5.21 -11.27 2.04
CA SER A 257 -4.82 -10.14 1.18
C SER A 257 -3.52 -9.44 1.61
N PHE A 258 -3.18 -9.48 2.90
CA PHE A 258 -1.92 -8.97 3.44
C PHE A 258 -0.81 -10.03 3.48
N GLY A 259 -1.07 -11.23 2.93
CA GLY A 259 -0.25 -12.42 3.13
C GLY A 259 -0.22 -12.89 4.59
N TYR A 260 0.61 -13.90 4.84
CA TYR A 260 0.88 -14.44 6.17
C TYR A 260 2.38 -14.77 6.33
N GLY A 261 2.83 -14.89 7.57
CA GLY A 261 4.23 -15.16 7.91
C GLY A 261 5.10 -13.90 7.95
N ILE A 262 6.41 -14.07 7.75
CA ILE A 262 7.42 -13.00 7.96
C ILE A 262 7.30 -11.81 7.00
N HIS A 263 6.58 -12.00 5.88
CA HIS A 263 6.31 -10.97 4.87
C HIS A 263 4.87 -10.45 4.92
N ARG A 264 4.09 -10.79 5.97
CA ARG A 264 2.77 -10.18 6.19
C ARG A 264 2.93 -8.65 6.21
N CYS A 265 2.07 -7.93 5.50
CA CYS A 265 2.03 -6.46 5.54
C CYS A 265 1.97 -5.99 7.00
#